data_AF-A0A1E4S6C6-F1
#
_entry.id   AF-A0A1E4S6C6-F1
#
_cell.length_a   1.000
_cell.length_b   1.000
_cell.length_c   1.000
_cell.angle_alpha   90.00
_cell.angle_beta   90.00
_cell.angle_gamma   90.00
#
_symmetry.space_group_name_H-M   'P 1'
#
loop_
_entity.id
_entity.type
_entity.pdbx_description
1 polymer ?
#
loop_
_entity_poly.entity_id
_entity_poly.type
_entity_poly.pdbx_seq_one_letter_code
_entity_poly.pdbx_strand_id
1 'polypeptide(L)'
;MSSDPALKNLVKVNDTPAPVEIKTDEVHMKRVARPLRHVKNIPTKQLVFYSKYKEPQFTYDMPIKLPIPARAIVVQVRAAPLNPLDLKIINSYTSNMNSERGIGREYAGVITNIGSKVTGDWKEGDEVCGLYIHPNGFGTLCSSIVIYPSEDAIVHKPKGLSWEEASSWMITFGTAFQALAKCKISKDSNVLINGGSSSVGMMAIQLLKQSYHTENIVAVCSGSAIPLAKQVGAKLCVNYKVNPDVPHVLDVLTTTGVYKDYDDQGNPIEVRDIPGKKFDLILDCVGGYKLVEHCKEYLANGGSYITTVGDYHFNYKSDLYNSWNNVSMGARSWFAGVWNMKYLKLEFNKKPGDWIEVGREMLEAGEITNVIDSTYDWKEYAAAKRKVESGHAHGKVVLKVELF
;
A
#
# COMPACT_ATOMS: atom_id res chain seq x y z
N MET A 1 1.87 -18.47 2.72
CA MET A 1 3.02 -18.84 3.59
C MET A 1 4.30 -18.15 3.13
N SER A 2 4.64 -17.01 3.76
CA SER A 2 5.97 -16.39 3.66
C SER A 2 7.03 -17.41 4.08
N SER A 3 8.19 -17.46 3.42
CA SER A 3 9.29 -18.37 3.79
C SER A 3 10.14 -17.83 4.96
N ASP A 4 9.99 -16.55 5.31
CA ASP A 4 10.80 -15.84 6.32
C ASP A 4 10.32 -16.14 7.76
N PRO A 5 11.16 -16.71 8.64
CA PRO A 5 10.82 -17.01 10.03
C PRO A 5 10.30 -15.82 10.85
N ALA A 6 10.83 -14.61 10.64
CA ALA A 6 10.41 -13.43 11.40
C ALA A 6 8.96 -13.07 11.08
N LEU A 7 8.58 -13.15 9.80
CA LEU A 7 7.21 -12.91 9.34
C LEU A 7 6.29 -14.12 9.55
N LYS A 8 6.84 -15.35 9.59
CA LYS A 8 6.08 -16.56 9.94
C LYS A 8 5.62 -16.56 11.39
N ASN A 9 6.44 -16.05 12.32
CA ASN A 9 6.08 -15.97 13.74
C ASN A 9 4.95 -14.96 14.02
N LEU A 10 4.65 -14.07 13.06
CA LEU A 10 3.47 -13.20 13.09
C LEU A 10 2.19 -13.91 12.63
N VAL A 11 2.31 -15.08 11.97
CA VAL A 11 1.17 -15.91 11.59
C VAL A 11 0.78 -16.73 12.80
N LYS A 12 -0.03 -16.16 13.69
CA LYS A 12 -0.67 -16.94 14.76
C LYS A 12 -1.76 -17.81 14.14
N VAL A 13 -1.70 -19.11 14.43
CA VAL A 13 -2.88 -19.98 14.28
C VAL A 13 -3.83 -19.56 15.39
N ASN A 14 -4.97 -18.99 15.02
CA ASN A 14 -6.02 -18.68 15.97
C ASN A 14 -6.54 -20.00 16.57
N ASP A 15 -6.19 -20.26 17.82
CA ASP A 15 -6.94 -21.24 18.61
C ASP A 15 -8.36 -20.70 18.78
N THR A 16 -9.32 -21.51 18.36
CA THR A 16 -10.74 -21.18 18.46
C THR A 16 -11.08 -21.10 19.95
N PRO A 17 -11.48 -19.93 20.50
CA PRO A 17 -11.93 -19.89 21.87
C PRO A 17 -13.16 -20.79 22.03
N ALA A 18 -13.24 -21.51 23.16
CA ALA A 18 -14.40 -22.31 23.52
C ALA A 18 -15.69 -21.46 23.45
N PRO A 19 -16.83 -22.04 23.01
CA PRO A 19 -18.05 -21.28 22.82
C PRO A 19 -18.47 -20.56 24.10
N VAL A 20 -18.59 -19.24 24.00
CA VAL A 20 -19.10 -18.39 25.08
C VAL A 20 -20.59 -18.72 25.28
N GLU A 21 -20.98 -18.91 26.53
CA GLU A 21 -22.37 -19.16 26.92
C GLU A 21 -23.26 -17.99 26.46
N ILE A 22 -24.27 -18.30 25.66
CA ILE A 22 -25.19 -17.32 25.09
C ILE A 22 -26.11 -16.83 26.19
N LYS A 23 -25.90 -15.60 26.67
CA LYS A 23 -26.91 -14.91 27.49
C LYS A 23 -28.14 -14.66 26.64
N THR A 24 -29.26 -15.23 27.04
CA THR A 24 -30.58 -14.93 26.48
C THR A 24 -31.06 -13.60 27.04
N ASP A 25 -30.76 -12.50 26.35
CA ASP A 25 -31.40 -11.21 26.62
C ASP A 25 -32.87 -11.25 26.16
N GLU A 26 -33.72 -10.44 26.81
CA GLU A 26 -35.14 -10.31 26.49
C GLU A 26 -35.37 -10.02 25.00
N VAL A 27 -36.34 -10.71 24.40
CA VAL A 27 -36.70 -10.57 22.99
C VAL A 27 -37.27 -9.19 22.73
N HIS A 28 -36.41 -8.25 22.32
CA HIS A 28 -36.88 -7.01 21.71
C HIS A 28 -37.35 -7.30 20.29
N MET A 29 -38.65 -7.13 20.05
CA MET A 29 -39.19 -7.14 18.69
C MET A 29 -38.61 -5.96 17.90
N LYS A 30 -37.55 -6.21 17.14
CA LYS A 30 -37.09 -5.32 16.08
C LYS A 30 -38.13 -5.36 14.97
N ARG A 31 -38.62 -4.20 14.52
CA ARG A 31 -39.38 -4.12 13.26
C ARG A 31 -38.49 -4.66 12.15
N VAL A 32 -38.76 -5.87 11.70
CA VAL A 32 -38.18 -6.40 10.46
C VAL A 32 -38.88 -5.67 9.33
N ALA A 33 -38.16 -4.79 8.64
CA ALA A 33 -38.68 -4.20 7.40
C ALA A 33 -39.07 -5.37 6.49
N ARG A 34 -40.33 -5.41 6.04
CA ARG A 34 -40.75 -6.37 5.02
C ARG A 34 -39.79 -6.22 3.84
N PRO A 35 -39.19 -7.30 3.31
CA PRO A 35 -38.36 -7.20 2.12
C PRO A 35 -39.18 -6.49 1.06
N LEU A 36 -38.67 -5.38 0.54
CA LEU A 36 -39.31 -4.70 -0.58
C LEU A 36 -39.37 -5.71 -1.72
N ARG A 37 -40.53 -6.31 -1.94
CA ARG A 37 -40.75 -7.44 -2.87
C ARG A 37 -40.45 -7.09 -4.35
N HIS A 38 -39.92 -5.90 -4.61
CA HIS A 38 -39.73 -5.31 -5.93
C HIS A 38 -38.38 -4.59 -6.12
N VAL A 39 -37.45 -4.61 -5.16
CA VAL A 39 -36.11 -4.06 -5.40
C VAL A 39 -35.33 -5.03 -6.26
N LYS A 40 -35.22 -4.71 -7.56
CA LYS A 40 -34.50 -5.54 -8.53
C LYS A 40 -33.01 -5.22 -8.58
N ASN A 41 -32.59 -4.04 -8.13
CA ASN A 41 -31.20 -3.62 -8.15
C ASN A 41 -30.85 -2.73 -6.97
N ILE A 42 -29.58 -2.74 -6.57
CA ILE A 42 -28.98 -1.75 -5.67
C ILE A 42 -28.48 -0.59 -6.55
N PRO A 43 -29.00 0.64 -6.39
CA PRO A 43 -28.50 1.78 -7.14
C PRO A 43 -27.04 2.06 -6.74
N THR A 44 -26.25 2.53 -7.70
CA THR A 44 -24.86 2.90 -7.44
C THR A 44 -24.56 4.23 -8.12
N LYS A 45 -23.86 5.10 -7.40
CA LYS A 45 -23.10 6.21 -7.96
C LYS A 45 -21.63 5.83 -8.04
N GLN A 46 -20.98 6.06 -9.18
CA GLN A 46 -19.61 5.63 -9.45
C GLN A 46 -18.84 6.70 -10.21
N LEU A 47 -17.55 6.88 -9.88
CA LEU A 47 -16.66 7.75 -10.65
C LEU A 47 -15.95 6.94 -11.74
N VAL A 48 -16.17 7.32 -13.00
CA VAL A 48 -15.66 6.59 -14.18
C VAL A 48 -14.90 7.48 -15.14
N PHE A 49 -14.04 6.86 -15.95
CA PHE A 49 -13.31 7.51 -17.02
C PHE A 49 -13.36 6.67 -18.32
N TYR A 50 -13.16 7.33 -19.45
CA TYR A 50 -13.18 6.72 -20.80
C TYR A 50 -11.81 6.76 -21.49
N SER A 51 -11.03 7.78 -21.18
CA SER A 51 -9.70 8.05 -21.72
C SER A 51 -8.96 8.96 -20.73
N LYS A 52 -7.64 8.95 -20.77
CA LYS A 52 -6.78 9.83 -19.96
C LYS A 52 -6.97 11.33 -20.24
N TYR A 53 -7.53 11.68 -21.41
CA TYR A 53 -7.69 13.08 -21.85
C TYR A 53 -8.98 13.74 -21.39
N LYS A 54 -9.89 12.99 -20.77
CA LYS A 54 -11.15 13.52 -20.25
C LYS A 54 -11.17 13.36 -18.73
N GLU A 55 -11.64 14.39 -18.04
CA GLU A 55 -11.86 14.32 -16.61
C GLU A 55 -12.89 13.22 -16.29
N PRO A 56 -12.68 12.43 -15.22
CA PRO A 56 -13.66 11.46 -14.78
C PRO A 56 -15.00 12.08 -14.44
N GLN A 57 -16.08 11.32 -14.66
CA GLN A 57 -17.45 11.76 -14.44
C GLN A 57 -18.20 10.77 -13.56
N PHE A 58 -19.21 11.26 -12.84
CA PHE A 58 -20.11 10.39 -12.10
C PHE A 58 -21.15 9.77 -13.04
N THR A 59 -21.41 8.48 -12.85
CA THR A 59 -22.49 7.74 -13.51
C THR A 59 -23.37 7.03 -12.49
N TYR A 60 -24.63 6.84 -12.86
CA TYR A 60 -25.68 6.17 -12.08
C TYR A 60 -26.24 4.94 -12.80
N ASP A 61 -25.76 4.66 -14.00
CA ASP A 61 -26.36 3.70 -14.94
C ASP A 61 -25.89 2.26 -14.72
N MET A 62 -25.19 2.00 -13.61
CA MET A 62 -24.52 0.73 -13.34
C MET A 62 -25.00 0.06 -12.04
N PRO A 63 -26.32 -0.13 -11.84
CA PRO A 63 -26.83 -0.69 -10.60
C PRO A 63 -26.45 -2.18 -10.45
N ILE A 64 -26.29 -2.64 -9.21
CA ILE A 64 -25.99 -4.05 -8.92
C ILE A 64 -27.30 -4.84 -8.94
N LYS A 65 -27.41 -5.80 -9.86
CA LYS A 65 -28.61 -6.66 -10.00
C LYS A 65 -28.80 -7.56 -8.77
N LEU A 66 -30.06 -7.71 -8.35
CA LEU A 66 -30.48 -8.66 -7.33
C LEU A 66 -31.18 -9.88 -7.98
N PRO A 67 -30.98 -11.10 -7.46
CA PRO A 67 -30.05 -11.45 -6.39
C PRO A 67 -28.59 -11.25 -6.84
N ILE A 68 -27.71 -10.89 -5.89
CA ILE A 68 -26.28 -10.73 -6.18
C ILE A 68 -25.65 -12.08 -6.56
N PRO A 69 -24.49 -12.10 -7.24
CA PRO A 69 -23.80 -13.35 -7.53
C PRO A 69 -23.58 -14.19 -6.27
N ALA A 70 -23.84 -15.50 -6.37
CA ALA A 70 -23.89 -16.36 -5.18
C ALA A 70 -22.57 -16.41 -4.38
N ARG A 71 -21.43 -16.15 -5.00
CA ARG A 71 -20.10 -16.16 -4.36
C ARG A 71 -19.57 -14.76 -4.04
N ALA A 72 -20.39 -13.74 -4.21
CA ALA A 72 -20.00 -12.36 -4.00
C ALA A 72 -20.65 -11.79 -2.74
N ILE A 73 -20.05 -10.71 -2.25
CA ILE A 73 -20.65 -9.80 -1.29
C ILE A 73 -20.78 -8.42 -1.92
N VAL A 74 -21.70 -7.60 -1.41
CA VAL A 74 -21.75 -6.17 -1.74
C VAL A 74 -21.26 -5.39 -0.54
N VAL A 75 -20.32 -4.49 -0.78
CA VAL A 75 -19.80 -3.56 0.21
C VAL A 75 -20.24 -2.15 -0.14
N GLN A 76 -20.90 -1.47 0.78
CA GLN A 76 -21.15 -0.04 0.69
C GLN A 76 -19.89 0.71 1.12
N VAL A 77 -19.18 1.30 0.16
CA VAL A 77 -17.86 1.92 0.39
C VAL A 77 -18.02 3.22 1.18
N ARG A 78 -17.09 3.44 2.12
CA ARG A 78 -17.01 4.65 2.97
C ARG A 78 -15.81 5.51 2.59
N ALA A 79 -14.68 4.89 2.28
CA ALA A 79 -13.47 5.59 1.86
C ALA A 79 -12.68 4.73 0.86
N ALA A 80 -11.99 5.40 -0.06
CA ALA A 80 -11.07 4.79 -1.00
C ALA A 80 -9.88 5.71 -1.27
N PRO A 81 -8.63 5.23 -1.15
CA PRO A 81 -7.46 6.03 -1.44
C PRO A 81 -7.08 6.01 -2.92
N LEU A 82 -6.27 7.00 -3.31
CA LEU A 82 -5.54 6.98 -4.56
C LEU A 82 -4.12 6.51 -4.35
N ASN A 83 -3.68 5.65 -5.26
CA ASN A 83 -2.31 5.19 -5.38
C ASN A 83 -1.74 5.62 -6.74
N PRO A 84 -0.41 5.75 -6.87
CA PRO A 84 0.23 5.95 -8.17
C PRO A 84 -0.17 4.90 -9.23
N LEU A 85 -0.49 3.68 -8.79
CA LEU A 85 -1.03 2.62 -9.64
C LEU A 85 -2.32 3.05 -10.34
N ASP A 86 -3.24 3.72 -9.65
CA ASP A 86 -4.53 4.14 -10.21
C ASP A 86 -4.33 5.13 -11.37
N LEU A 87 -3.39 6.06 -11.21
CA LEU A 87 -3.05 7.04 -12.25
C LEU A 87 -2.41 6.37 -13.47
N LYS A 88 -1.53 5.39 -13.25
CA LYS A 88 -0.92 4.62 -14.35
C LYS A 88 -1.95 3.82 -15.13
N ILE A 89 -2.91 3.22 -14.43
CA ILE A 89 -4.04 2.56 -15.07
C ILE A 89 -4.74 3.58 -15.96
N ILE A 90 -5.14 4.74 -15.45
CA ILE A 90 -5.80 5.79 -16.25
C ILE A 90 -4.96 6.22 -17.46
N ASN A 91 -3.66 6.46 -17.27
CA ASN A 91 -2.75 6.91 -18.32
C ASN A 91 -2.62 5.91 -19.49
N SER A 92 -2.82 4.61 -19.23
CA SER A 92 -2.84 3.58 -20.29
C SER A 92 -4.01 3.69 -21.26
N TYR A 93 -5.04 4.47 -20.94
CA TYR A 93 -6.23 4.63 -21.78
C TYR A 93 -6.06 5.83 -22.73
N THR A 94 -5.19 5.66 -23.73
CA THR A 94 -4.78 6.71 -24.67
C THR A 94 -5.75 6.93 -25.85
N SER A 95 -6.73 6.06 -26.03
CA SER A 95 -7.83 6.22 -26.98
C SER A 95 -9.16 6.31 -26.22
N ASN A 96 -10.19 6.84 -26.89
CA ASN A 96 -11.56 6.71 -26.38
C ASN A 96 -11.90 5.22 -26.39
N MET A 97 -12.01 4.62 -25.21
CA MET A 97 -12.52 3.26 -25.15
C MET A 97 -14.03 3.22 -25.37
N ASN A 98 -14.50 2.11 -25.92
CA ASN A 98 -15.92 1.84 -26.10
C ASN A 98 -16.67 1.53 -24.79
N SER A 99 -16.03 1.64 -23.62
CA SER A 99 -16.63 1.32 -22.32
C SER A 99 -16.01 2.10 -21.17
N GLU A 100 -16.85 2.54 -20.23
CA GLU A 100 -16.46 3.16 -18.96
C GLU A 100 -15.57 2.25 -18.10
N ARG A 101 -14.61 2.85 -17.41
CA ARG A 101 -13.76 2.18 -16.41
C ARG A 101 -13.79 2.94 -15.10
N GLY A 102 -13.70 2.23 -13.98
CA GLY A 102 -13.71 2.86 -12.67
C GLY A 102 -12.33 3.00 -12.02
N ILE A 103 -12.28 3.90 -11.04
CA ILE A 103 -11.06 4.40 -10.42
C ILE A 103 -10.92 3.84 -9.00
N GLY A 104 -9.69 3.59 -8.56
CA GLY A 104 -9.38 3.07 -7.23
C GLY A 104 -9.33 1.54 -7.19
N ARG A 105 -8.42 1.01 -6.39
CA ARG A 105 -8.17 -0.45 -6.24
C ARG A 105 -8.12 -0.90 -4.77
N GLU A 106 -8.48 -0.02 -3.85
CA GLU A 106 -8.41 -0.20 -2.40
C GLU A 106 -9.61 0.51 -1.76
N TYR A 107 -10.19 -0.04 -0.70
CA TYR A 107 -11.40 0.50 -0.06
C TYR A 107 -11.54 0.10 1.41
N ALA A 108 -12.39 0.84 2.13
CA ALA A 108 -13.04 0.38 3.35
C ALA A 108 -14.54 0.70 3.31
N GLY A 109 -15.37 -0.16 3.89
CA GLY A 109 -16.83 -0.03 3.87
C GLY A 109 -17.56 -1.06 4.72
N VAL A 110 -18.86 -1.18 4.50
CA VAL A 110 -19.75 -2.07 5.27
C VAL A 110 -20.40 -3.08 4.33
N ILE A 111 -20.41 -4.37 4.70
CA ILE A 111 -21.12 -5.40 3.93
C ILE A 111 -22.62 -5.16 4.02
N THR A 112 -23.31 -5.05 2.87
CA THR A 112 -24.77 -4.88 2.81
C THR A 112 -25.50 -6.11 2.33
N ASN A 113 -24.84 -6.99 1.56
CA ASN A 113 -25.44 -8.20 1.03
C ASN A 113 -24.42 -9.32 0.89
N ILE A 114 -24.85 -10.54 1.15
CA ILE A 114 -24.01 -11.74 1.05
C ILE A 114 -24.65 -12.77 0.13
N GLY A 115 -23.87 -13.28 -0.81
CA GLY A 115 -24.27 -14.34 -1.73
C GLY A 115 -24.40 -15.68 -1.02
N SER A 116 -25.34 -16.50 -1.46
CA SER A 116 -25.71 -17.78 -0.80
C SER A 116 -24.61 -18.86 -0.78
N LYS A 117 -23.49 -18.65 -1.47
CA LYS A 117 -22.35 -19.56 -1.58
C LYS A 117 -21.04 -18.89 -1.16
N VAL A 118 -21.08 -17.74 -0.49
CA VAL A 118 -19.90 -17.14 0.13
C VAL A 118 -19.46 -18.04 1.29
N THR A 119 -18.15 -18.27 1.38
CA THR A 119 -17.51 -19.05 2.45
C THR A 119 -16.76 -18.11 3.39
N GLY A 120 -16.66 -18.46 4.68
CA GLY A 120 -16.06 -17.62 5.73
C GLY A 120 -17.10 -17.04 6.68
N ASP A 121 -16.65 -16.42 7.77
CA ASP A 121 -17.53 -15.78 8.76
C ASP A 121 -17.81 -14.31 8.37
N TRP A 122 -18.57 -14.11 7.30
CA TRP A 122 -19.01 -12.79 6.84
C TRP A 122 -20.49 -12.56 7.18
N LYS A 123 -20.82 -11.36 7.65
CA LYS A 123 -22.19 -10.94 8.01
C LYS A 123 -22.52 -9.57 7.43
N GLU A 124 -23.78 -9.39 7.06
CA GLU A 124 -24.29 -8.04 6.74
C GLU A 124 -24.10 -7.14 7.97
N GLY A 125 -23.57 -5.94 7.75
CA GLY A 125 -23.17 -5.01 8.81
C GLY A 125 -21.69 -5.08 9.20
N ASP A 126 -20.93 -6.09 8.76
CA ASP A 126 -19.50 -6.13 9.04
C ASP A 126 -18.76 -4.96 8.39
N GLU A 127 -17.89 -4.31 9.17
CA GLU A 127 -16.92 -3.35 8.66
C GLU A 127 -15.73 -4.08 8.06
N VAL A 128 -15.38 -3.75 6.82
CA VAL A 128 -14.32 -4.42 6.06
C VAL A 128 -13.44 -3.43 5.31
N CYS A 129 -12.22 -3.86 4.99
CA CYS A 129 -11.35 -3.21 4.03
C CYS A 129 -10.76 -4.24 3.07
N GLY A 130 -10.42 -3.81 1.86
CA GLY A 130 -10.02 -4.74 0.81
C GLY A 130 -9.31 -4.10 -0.38
N LEU A 131 -8.73 -4.98 -1.20
CA LEU A 131 -8.26 -4.68 -2.54
C LEU A 131 -9.30 -5.10 -3.57
N TYR A 132 -9.45 -4.28 -4.61
CA TYR A 132 -10.24 -4.62 -5.79
C TYR A 132 -9.29 -4.87 -6.96
N ILE A 133 -9.11 -6.14 -7.34
CA ILE A 133 -8.00 -6.53 -8.24
C ILE A 133 -8.42 -6.66 -9.71
N HIS A 134 -9.59 -6.13 -10.08
CA HIS A 134 -10.14 -6.21 -11.44
C HIS A 134 -9.78 -4.94 -12.24
N PRO A 135 -8.69 -4.93 -13.05
CA PRO A 135 -8.22 -3.72 -13.72
C PRO A 135 -9.22 -3.13 -14.71
N ASN A 136 -10.07 -3.97 -15.32
CA ASN A 136 -11.14 -3.58 -16.24
C ASN A 136 -12.49 -3.33 -15.55
N GLY A 137 -12.55 -3.46 -14.22
CA GLY A 137 -13.76 -3.28 -13.43
C GLY A 137 -14.08 -1.83 -13.10
N PHE A 138 -15.09 -1.64 -12.25
CA PHE A 138 -15.66 -0.33 -11.92
C PHE A 138 -15.02 0.37 -10.70
N GLY A 139 -13.88 -0.13 -10.23
CA GLY A 139 -13.05 0.53 -9.22
C GLY A 139 -13.74 0.73 -7.87
N THR A 140 -13.02 1.34 -6.92
CA THR A 140 -13.47 1.53 -5.54
C THR A 140 -14.01 2.92 -5.22
N LEU A 141 -13.86 3.90 -6.12
CA LEU A 141 -14.57 5.18 -6.03
C LEU A 141 -16.03 5.03 -6.50
N CYS A 142 -16.78 4.21 -5.78
CA CYS A 142 -18.18 3.90 -6.02
C CYS A 142 -18.92 3.72 -4.68
N SER A 143 -20.18 4.12 -4.63
CA SER A 143 -21.02 4.00 -3.42
C SER A 143 -21.26 2.55 -2.95
N SER A 144 -21.22 1.58 -3.86
CA SER A 144 -21.31 0.15 -3.55
C SER A 144 -20.57 -0.68 -4.59
N ILE A 145 -19.86 -1.71 -4.12
CA ILE A 145 -19.00 -2.55 -4.96
C ILE A 145 -19.27 -4.03 -4.70
N VAL A 146 -19.19 -4.83 -5.77
CA VAL A 146 -19.26 -6.30 -5.70
C VAL A 146 -17.85 -6.85 -5.50
N ILE A 147 -17.67 -7.66 -4.47
CA ILE A 147 -16.38 -8.25 -4.07
C ILE A 147 -16.53 -9.77 -4.04
N TYR A 148 -15.49 -10.48 -4.49
CA TYR A 148 -15.43 -11.95 -4.42
C TYR A 148 -14.37 -12.35 -3.39
N PRO A 149 -14.73 -12.70 -2.14
CA PRO A 149 -13.75 -12.98 -1.08
C PRO A 149 -12.74 -14.10 -1.41
N SER A 150 -13.05 -14.99 -2.36
CA SER A 150 -12.11 -16.01 -2.83
C SER A 150 -11.05 -15.51 -3.81
N GLU A 151 -11.21 -14.30 -4.34
CA GLU A 151 -10.36 -13.72 -5.39
C GLU A 151 -9.77 -12.36 -4.97
N ASP A 152 -10.58 -11.54 -4.32
CA ASP A 152 -10.24 -10.22 -3.81
C ASP A 152 -9.74 -10.32 -2.36
N ALA A 153 -8.60 -9.70 -2.08
CA ALA A 153 -8.11 -9.56 -0.72
C ALA A 153 -9.10 -8.71 0.10
N ILE A 154 -9.69 -9.30 1.13
CA ILE A 154 -10.63 -8.65 2.03
C ILE A 154 -10.41 -9.14 3.45
N VAL A 155 -10.60 -8.24 4.41
CA VAL A 155 -10.48 -8.50 5.85
C VAL A 155 -11.41 -7.59 6.62
N HIS A 156 -11.75 -8.00 7.84
CA HIS A 156 -12.42 -7.10 8.77
C HIS A 156 -11.59 -5.84 8.98
N LYS A 157 -12.26 -4.70 9.04
CA LYS A 157 -11.62 -3.43 9.32
C LYS A 157 -10.97 -3.50 10.71
N PRO A 158 -9.67 -3.13 10.86
CA PRO A 158 -9.05 -3.04 12.17
C PRO A 158 -9.86 -2.14 13.10
N LYS A 159 -10.15 -2.62 14.32
CA LYS A 159 -10.93 -1.85 15.28
C LYS A 159 -10.19 -0.57 15.67
N GLY A 160 -10.95 0.49 15.93
CA GLY A 160 -10.40 1.80 16.33
C GLY A 160 -9.90 2.68 15.18
N LEU A 161 -9.64 2.13 13.98
CA LEU A 161 -9.29 2.94 12.82
C LEU A 161 -10.50 3.69 12.26
N SER A 162 -10.25 4.88 11.73
CA SER A 162 -11.17 5.59 10.84
C SER A 162 -11.37 4.84 9.52
N TRP A 163 -12.37 5.23 8.72
CA TRP A 163 -12.56 4.66 7.38
C TRP A 163 -11.37 4.98 6.47
N GLU A 164 -10.81 6.17 6.63
CA GLU A 164 -9.70 6.69 5.88
C GLU A 164 -8.44 5.86 6.12
N GLU A 165 -8.09 5.63 7.38
CA GLU A 165 -6.95 4.79 7.78
C GLU A 165 -7.14 3.34 7.33
N ALA A 166 -8.32 2.76 7.58
CA ALA A 166 -8.65 1.38 7.21
C ALA A 166 -8.64 1.15 5.69
N SER A 167 -8.97 2.17 4.90
CA SER A 167 -8.97 2.07 3.44
C SER A 167 -7.57 2.14 2.83
N SER A 168 -6.51 2.38 3.61
CA SER A 168 -5.27 2.96 3.06
C SER A 168 -3.99 2.16 3.30
N TRP A 169 -4.06 0.95 3.85
CA TRP A 169 -2.88 0.21 4.31
C TRP A 169 -2.54 -1.03 3.47
N MET A 170 -3.50 -1.68 2.83
CA MET A 170 -3.32 -3.03 2.25
C MET A 170 -2.30 -3.05 1.12
N ILE A 171 -2.35 -2.08 0.19
CA ILE A 171 -1.37 -2.02 -0.91
C ILE A 171 0.04 -1.78 -0.36
N THR A 172 0.18 -0.86 0.60
CA THR A 172 1.48 -0.38 1.06
C THR A 172 2.13 -1.34 2.04
N PHE A 173 1.35 -1.85 3.00
CA PHE A 173 1.74 -2.93 3.88
C PHE A 173 2.05 -4.20 3.09
N GLY A 174 1.16 -4.64 2.20
CA GLY A 174 1.34 -5.86 1.41
C GLY A 174 2.60 -5.79 0.52
N THR A 175 2.89 -4.62 -0.04
CA THR A 175 4.13 -4.38 -0.80
C THR A 175 5.37 -4.48 0.09
N ALA A 176 5.38 -3.79 1.23
CA ALA A 176 6.51 -3.83 2.17
C ALA A 176 6.74 -5.24 2.74
N PHE A 177 5.68 -5.89 3.21
CA PHE A 177 5.71 -7.25 3.77
C PHE A 177 6.27 -8.25 2.76
N GLN A 178 5.79 -8.21 1.51
CA GLN A 178 6.27 -9.11 0.46
C GLN A 178 7.69 -8.78 0.00
N ALA A 179 8.13 -7.52 0.06
CA ALA A 179 9.52 -7.13 -0.20
C ALA A 179 10.45 -7.76 0.84
N LEU A 180 10.17 -7.53 2.13
CA LEU A 180 11.01 -7.99 3.24
C LEU A 180 11.08 -9.52 3.29
N ALA A 181 9.97 -10.22 3.00
CA ALA A 181 9.92 -11.67 2.89
C ALA A 181 10.86 -12.28 1.82
N LYS A 182 11.39 -11.47 0.90
CA LYS A 182 12.35 -11.90 -0.13
C LYS A 182 13.80 -11.72 0.32
N CYS A 183 14.06 -11.18 1.49
CA CYS A 183 15.39 -10.87 2.00
C CYS A 183 15.75 -11.72 3.21
N LYS A 184 17.05 -11.77 3.51
CA LYS A 184 17.55 -12.30 4.78
C LYS A 184 17.84 -11.12 5.68
N ILE A 185 16.92 -10.82 6.59
CA ILE A 185 17.01 -9.66 7.48
C ILE A 185 17.12 -10.16 8.91
N SER A 186 17.91 -9.45 9.72
CA SER A 186 18.07 -9.70 11.14
C SER A 186 18.11 -8.37 11.91
N LYS A 187 18.07 -8.43 13.24
CA LYS A 187 18.25 -7.25 14.10
C LYS A 187 19.55 -6.48 13.83
N ASP A 188 20.58 -7.18 13.35
CA ASP A 188 21.92 -6.63 13.09
C ASP A 188 22.10 -6.15 11.63
N SER A 189 21.05 -6.27 10.80
CA SER A 189 21.08 -5.81 9.41
C SER A 189 21.17 -4.29 9.33
N ASN A 190 21.96 -3.78 8.38
CA ASN A 190 21.94 -2.37 7.99
C ASN A 190 21.04 -2.21 6.76
N VAL A 191 20.06 -1.32 6.83
CA VAL A 191 19.00 -1.22 5.81
C VAL A 191 18.87 0.20 5.30
N LEU A 192 18.79 0.35 3.98
CA LEU A 192 18.47 1.60 3.30
C LEU A 192 17.05 1.54 2.72
N ILE A 193 16.24 2.55 3.03
CA ILE A 193 14.92 2.76 2.43
C ILE A 193 14.97 4.02 1.57
N ASN A 194 15.05 3.85 0.24
CA ASN A 194 14.95 4.97 -0.68
C ASN A 194 13.47 5.35 -0.87
N GLY A 195 13.11 6.60 -0.56
CA GLY A 195 11.72 7.02 -0.42
C GLY A 195 11.14 6.64 0.94
N GLY A 196 11.88 6.87 2.03
CA GLY A 196 11.50 6.49 3.39
C GLY A 196 10.21 7.15 3.90
N SER A 197 9.83 8.29 3.32
CA SER A 197 8.56 8.97 3.62
C SER A 197 7.40 8.60 2.67
N SER A 198 7.62 7.67 1.74
CA SER A 198 6.54 7.07 0.95
C SER A 198 5.72 6.12 1.83
N SER A 199 4.46 5.89 1.47
CA SER A 199 3.61 4.98 2.25
C SER A 199 4.16 3.54 2.32
N VAL A 200 4.83 3.06 1.26
CA VAL A 200 5.51 1.75 1.29
C VAL A 200 6.76 1.80 2.16
N GLY A 201 7.57 2.86 2.03
CA GLY A 201 8.78 3.06 2.83
C GLY A 201 8.48 3.09 4.33
N MET A 202 7.47 3.85 4.75
CA MET A 202 7.07 3.94 6.15
C MET A 202 6.55 2.60 6.69
N MET A 203 5.78 1.83 5.91
CA MET A 203 5.37 0.48 6.30
C MET A 203 6.58 -0.46 6.44
N ALA A 204 7.57 -0.36 5.54
CA ALA A 204 8.79 -1.15 5.62
C ALA A 204 9.63 -0.81 6.84
N ILE A 205 9.79 0.48 7.17
CA ILE A 205 10.51 0.92 8.38
C ILE A 205 9.85 0.33 9.64
N GLN A 206 8.52 0.43 9.74
CA GLN A 206 7.78 -0.10 10.89
C GLN A 206 7.91 -1.63 10.98
N LEU A 207 7.77 -2.36 9.86
CA LEU A 207 7.96 -3.82 9.84
C LEU A 207 9.38 -4.23 10.26
N LEU A 208 10.41 -3.52 9.79
CA LEU A 208 11.80 -3.75 10.19
C LEU A 208 11.99 -3.58 11.69
N LYS A 209 11.36 -2.56 12.28
CA LYS A 209 11.41 -2.29 13.72
C LYS A 209 10.65 -3.32 14.54
N GLN A 210 9.39 -3.58 14.18
CA GLN A 210 8.50 -4.40 15.01
C GLN A 210 8.74 -5.90 14.83
N SER A 211 8.99 -6.34 13.59
CA SER A 211 9.07 -7.77 13.26
C SER A 211 10.50 -8.31 13.23
N TYR A 212 11.46 -7.47 12.85
CA TYR A 212 12.87 -7.87 12.71
C TYR A 212 13.78 -7.29 13.79
N HIS A 213 13.28 -6.35 14.60
CA HIS A 213 14.04 -5.62 15.61
C HIS A 213 15.30 -4.96 15.03
N THR A 214 15.23 -4.53 13.77
CA THR A 214 16.33 -3.90 13.06
C THR A 214 16.37 -2.41 13.41
N GLU A 215 17.47 -1.97 14.04
CA GLU A 215 17.64 -0.56 14.46
C GLU A 215 18.36 0.28 13.40
N ASN A 216 19.19 -0.33 12.55
CA ASN A 216 20.02 0.39 11.60
C ASN A 216 19.26 0.61 10.29
N ILE A 217 18.31 1.54 10.34
CA ILE A 217 17.46 1.90 9.20
C ILE A 217 17.78 3.33 8.76
N VAL A 218 18.33 3.48 7.56
CA VAL A 218 18.60 4.76 6.91
C VAL A 218 17.48 5.04 5.91
N ALA A 219 16.86 6.21 5.99
CA ALA A 219 15.84 6.66 5.05
C ALA A 219 16.38 7.74 4.11
N VAL A 220 16.07 7.68 2.83
CA VAL A 220 16.26 8.81 1.90
C VAL A 220 14.92 9.50 1.70
N CYS A 221 14.84 10.78 2.03
CA CYS A 221 13.62 11.59 1.91
C CYS A 221 13.95 13.09 1.83
N SER A 222 12.94 13.95 1.65
CA SER A 222 13.15 15.40 1.81
C SER A 222 13.32 15.76 3.28
N GLY A 223 13.95 16.89 3.57
CA GLY A 223 14.12 17.42 4.93
C GLY A 223 12.79 17.64 5.64
N SER A 224 11.78 18.13 4.92
CA SER A 224 10.41 18.29 5.42
C SER A 224 9.76 16.97 5.89
N ALA A 225 10.26 15.82 5.43
CA ALA A 225 9.71 14.51 5.74
C ALA A 225 10.52 13.74 6.80
N ILE A 226 11.67 14.28 7.24
CA ILE A 226 12.53 13.66 8.25
C ILE A 226 11.78 13.39 9.57
N PRO A 227 10.99 14.34 10.13
CA PRO A 227 10.27 14.07 11.37
C PRO A 227 9.36 12.85 11.27
N LEU A 228 8.68 12.71 10.13
CA LEU A 228 7.78 11.58 9.87
C LEU A 228 8.55 10.26 9.72
N ALA A 229 9.64 10.25 8.95
CA ALA A 229 10.47 9.06 8.80
C ALA A 229 11.08 8.60 10.14
N LYS A 230 11.52 9.53 10.98
CA LYS A 230 12.02 9.24 12.34
C LYS A 230 10.92 8.74 13.26
N GLN A 231 9.72 9.33 13.20
CA GLN A 231 8.57 8.90 13.99
C GLN A 231 8.23 7.42 13.76
N VAL A 232 8.33 6.94 12.52
CA VAL A 232 8.05 5.53 12.19
C VAL A 232 9.25 4.59 12.44
N GLY A 233 10.41 5.14 12.84
CA GLY A 233 11.56 4.37 13.31
C GLY A 233 12.82 4.44 12.45
N ALA A 234 12.92 5.36 11.47
CA ALA A 234 14.19 5.58 10.78
C ALA A 234 15.22 6.13 11.77
N LYS A 235 16.41 5.53 11.79
CA LYS A 235 17.51 5.97 12.65
C LYS A 235 18.19 7.21 12.10
N LEU A 236 18.37 7.27 10.78
CA LEU A 236 19.07 8.34 10.08
C LEU A 236 18.31 8.73 8.82
N CYS A 237 18.35 9.99 8.41
CA CYS A 237 17.71 10.45 7.18
C CYS A 237 18.65 11.25 6.27
N VAL A 238 18.85 10.76 5.05
CA VAL A 238 19.60 11.47 4.01
C VAL A 238 18.65 12.39 3.24
N ASN A 239 18.83 13.71 3.40
CA ASN A 239 18.08 14.70 2.65
C ASN A 239 18.61 14.83 1.22
N TYR A 240 17.90 14.28 0.25
CA TYR A 240 18.30 14.31 -1.16
C TYR A 240 18.27 15.72 -1.78
N LYS A 241 17.56 16.69 -1.18
CA LYS A 241 17.55 18.08 -1.66
C LYS A 241 18.82 18.83 -1.33
N VAL A 242 19.39 18.56 -0.15
CA VAL A 242 20.66 19.15 0.31
C VAL A 242 21.84 18.37 -0.24
N ASN A 243 21.71 17.04 -0.31
CA ASN A 243 22.73 16.14 -0.85
C ASN A 243 22.20 15.44 -2.10
N PRO A 244 22.22 16.12 -3.28
CA PRO A 244 21.75 15.52 -4.53
C PRO A 244 22.63 14.34 -4.98
N ASP A 245 23.85 14.22 -4.45
CA ASP A 245 24.72 13.06 -4.66
C ASP A 245 24.57 11.99 -3.58
N VAL A 246 23.36 11.43 -3.50
CA VAL A 246 23.01 10.37 -2.55
C VAL A 246 23.99 9.19 -2.59
N PRO A 247 24.43 8.64 -3.74
CA PRO A 247 25.43 7.56 -3.76
C PRO A 247 26.71 7.88 -3.00
N HIS A 248 27.28 9.06 -3.22
CA HIS A 248 28.49 9.49 -2.53
C HIS A 248 28.26 9.60 -1.02
N VAL A 249 27.12 10.16 -0.60
CA VAL A 249 26.76 10.19 0.82
C VAL A 249 26.66 8.79 1.42
N LEU A 250 26.07 7.83 0.71
CA LEU A 250 25.92 6.46 1.19
C LEU A 250 27.27 5.73 1.25
N ASP A 251 28.17 5.95 0.30
CA ASP A 251 29.53 5.41 0.32
C ASP A 251 30.32 5.93 1.54
N VAL A 252 30.30 7.25 1.77
CA VAL A 252 30.90 7.87 2.95
C VAL A 252 30.27 7.32 4.23
N LEU A 253 28.94 7.32 4.32
CA LEU A 253 28.19 6.84 5.47
C LEU A 253 28.52 5.38 5.82
N THR A 254 28.58 4.50 4.82
CA THR A 254 28.88 3.08 5.03
C THR A 254 30.37 2.81 5.29
N THR A 255 31.24 3.78 5.02
CA THR A 255 32.69 3.70 5.33
C THR A 255 33.02 4.29 6.71
N THR A 256 32.44 5.45 7.05
CA THR A 256 32.77 6.19 8.29
C THR A 256 31.85 5.87 9.45
N GLY A 257 30.61 5.44 9.17
CA GLY A 257 29.56 5.24 10.17
C GLY A 257 28.96 6.53 10.74
N VAL A 258 29.38 7.71 10.27
CA VAL A 258 28.96 9.01 10.81
C VAL A 258 28.36 9.87 9.72
N TYR A 259 27.16 10.39 9.97
CA TYR A 259 26.49 11.37 9.12
C TYR A 259 25.62 12.31 9.94
N LYS A 260 25.37 13.50 9.38
CA LYS A 260 24.50 14.52 9.94
C LYS A 260 23.27 14.64 9.06
N ASP A 261 22.10 14.53 9.65
CA ASP A 261 20.86 14.83 8.94
C ASP A 261 20.77 16.35 8.70
N TYR A 262 20.13 16.75 7.59
CA TYR A 262 19.95 18.16 7.24
C TYR A 262 18.49 18.49 6.94
N ASP A 263 18.00 19.63 7.42
CA ASP A 263 16.70 20.17 7.00
C ASP A 263 16.75 20.64 5.53
N ASP A 264 15.63 21.15 4.99
CA ASP A 264 15.59 21.62 3.61
C ASP A 264 16.40 22.92 3.37
N GLN A 265 16.86 23.58 4.43
CA GLN A 265 17.71 24.76 4.39
C GLN A 265 19.20 24.42 4.52
N GLY A 266 19.54 23.14 4.74
CA GLY A 266 20.92 22.69 4.94
C GLY A 266 21.43 22.88 6.37
N ASN A 267 20.55 23.16 7.34
CA ASN A 267 20.94 23.19 8.74
C ASN A 267 21.04 21.76 9.28
N PRO A 268 22.10 21.43 10.04
CA PRO A 268 22.22 20.12 10.66
C PRO A 268 21.12 19.91 11.71
N ILE A 269 20.43 18.77 11.67
CA ILE A 269 19.38 18.41 12.63
C ILE A 269 19.99 17.58 13.77
N GLU A 270 20.65 16.48 13.43
CA GLU A 270 21.16 15.52 14.40
C GLU A 270 22.35 14.75 13.82
N VAL A 271 23.31 14.39 14.66
CA VAL A 271 24.39 13.45 14.33
C VAL A 271 24.02 12.11 14.94
N ARG A 272 23.97 11.05 14.13
CA ARG A 272 23.81 9.69 14.64
C ARG A 272 24.82 8.75 14.03
N ASP A 273 25.35 7.87 14.89
CA ASP A 273 26.23 6.80 14.46
C ASP A 273 25.39 5.63 13.92
N ILE A 274 25.73 5.19 12.72
CA ILE A 274 25.32 3.89 12.21
C ILE A 274 26.55 2.97 12.17
N PRO A 275 26.39 1.64 12.08
CA PRO A 275 27.51 0.77 11.79
C PRO A 275 28.15 1.27 10.48
N GLY A 276 29.45 1.58 10.50
CA GLY A 276 30.27 1.82 9.30
C GLY A 276 30.41 0.53 8.49
N LYS A 277 29.27 0.07 7.98
CA LYS A 277 29.04 -1.21 7.31
C LYS A 277 28.10 -0.96 6.14
N LYS A 278 28.36 -1.62 5.02
CA LYS A 278 27.46 -1.66 3.86
C LYS A 278 26.07 -2.22 4.22
N PHE A 279 25.07 -1.83 3.44
CA PHE A 279 23.68 -2.25 3.60
C PHE A 279 23.48 -3.71 3.23
N ASP A 280 22.78 -4.46 4.07
CA ASP A 280 22.32 -5.82 3.77
C ASP A 280 21.05 -5.79 2.89
N LEU A 281 20.27 -4.71 2.98
CA LEU A 281 19.08 -4.46 2.17
C LEU A 281 19.02 -2.99 1.72
N ILE A 282 18.76 -2.79 0.43
CA ILE A 282 18.24 -1.55 -0.13
C ILE A 282 16.82 -1.82 -0.63
N LEU A 283 15.83 -1.17 -0.03
CA LEU A 283 14.45 -1.14 -0.54
C LEU A 283 14.20 0.20 -1.22
N ASP A 284 13.98 0.14 -2.52
CA ASP A 284 13.84 1.31 -3.40
C ASP A 284 12.40 1.54 -3.82
N CYS A 285 11.80 2.61 -3.31
CA CYS A 285 10.43 3.04 -3.61
C CYS A 285 10.37 4.24 -4.57
N VAL A 286 11.51 4.67 -5.12
CA VAL A 286 11.64 5.90 -5.93
C VAL A 286 12.15 5.59 -7.33
N GLY A 287 13.11 4.67 -7.43
CA GLY A 287 13.62 4.16 -8.69
C GLY A 287 14.66 5.08 -9.33
N GLY A 288 14.86 4.87 -10.63
CA GLY A 288 15.92 5.51 -11.38
C GLY A 288 17.24 4.74 -11.32
N TYR A 289 18.23 5.23 -12.07
CA TYR A 289 19.49 4.52 -12.28
C TYR A 289 20.57 4.82 -11.23
N LYS A 290 20.51 6.01 -10.62
CA LYS A 290 21.63 6.56 -9.85
C LYS A 290 22.02 5.72 -8.63
N LEU A 291 21.06 5.20 -7.86
CA LEU A 291 21.42 4.34 -6.73
C LEU A 291 21.88 2.95 -7.22
N VAL A 292 21.10 2.30 -8.06
CA VAL A 292 21.41 0.94 -8.50
C VAL A 292 22.74 0.83 -9.27
N GLU A 293 23.17 1.88 -9.99
CA GLU A 293 24.45 1.92 -10.70
C GLU A 293 25.65 1.91 -9.74
N HIS A 294 25.55 2.64 -8.63
CA HIS A 294 26.62 2.77 -7.63
C HIS A 294 26.49 1.78 -6.47
N CYS A 295 25.47 0.92 -6.47
CA CYS A 295 25.13 0.13 -5.29
C CYS A 295 26.26 -0.77 -4.77
N LYS A 296 27.26 -1.13 -5.57
CA LYS A 296 28.44 -1.90 -5.10
C LYS A 296 29.27 -1.16 -4.04
N GLU A 297 29.25 0.16 -4.05
CA GLU A 297 29.99 0.99 -3.09
C GLU A 297 29.42 0.78 -1.68
N TYR A 298 28.10 0.70 -1.54
CA TYR A 298 27.41 0.68 -0.24
C TYR A 298 26.47 -0.50 0.03
N LEU A 299 26.30 -1.45 -0.91
CA LEU A 299 25.58 -2.71 -0.69
C LEU A 299 26.57 -3.82 -0.34
N ALA A 300 26.23 -4.60 0.68
CA ALA A 300 27.04 -5.72 1.15
C ALA A 300 27.07 -6.86 0.12
N ASN A 301 28.15 -7.64 0.12
CA ASN A 301 28.18 -8.91 -0.58
C ASN A 301 27.08 -9.84 -0.05
N GLY A 302 26.30 -10.42 -0.95
CA GLY A 302 25.08 -11.19 -0.65
C GLY A 302 23.86 -10.33 -0.32
N GLY A 303 24.01 -9.01 -0.29
CA GLY A 303 22.94 -8.06 0.00
C GLY A 303 21.85 -8.01 -1.08
N SER A 304 20.70 -7.47 -0.72
CA SER A 304 19.53 -7.39 -1.61
C SER A 304 19.21 -5.95 -2.00
N TYR A 305 19.11 -5.68 -3.29
CA TYR A 305 18.48 -4.48 -3.85
C TYR A 305 17.08 -4.87 -4.34
N ILE A 306 16.04 -4.46 -3.61
CA ILE A 306 14.65 -4.65 -4.00
C ILE A 306 14.06 -3.32 -4.43
N THR A 307 13.41 -3.26 -5.59
CA THR A 307 12.71 -2.06 -6.05
C THR A 307 11.24 -2.34 -6.29
N THR A 308 10.37 -1.42 -5.87
CA THR A 308 8.92 -1.50 -6.14
C THR A 308 8.53 -0.80 -7.44
N VAL A 309 9.49 -0.11 -8.06
CA VAL A 309 9.28 0.81 -9.17
C VAL A 309 10.17 0.48 -10.38
N GLY A 310 11.33 -0.15 -10.18
CA GLY A 310 12.30 -0.46 -11.24
C GLY A 310 13.30 0.67 -11.48
N ASP A 311 14.01 0.57 -12.59
CA ASP A 311 15.14 1.46 -12.92
C ASP A 311 14.72 2.85 -13.46
N TYR A 312 13.45 3.21 -13.38
CA TYR A 312 12.91 4.47 -13.92
C TYR A 312 12.24 5.29 -12.82
N HIS A 313 12.53 6.59 -12.80
CA HIS A 313 11.89 7.52 -11.89
C HIS A 313 10.52 7.91 -12.45
N PHE A 314 9.45 7.47 -11.79
CA PHE A 314 8.13 7.57 -12.39
C PHE A 314 7.63 9.02 -12.55
N ASN A 315 7.03 9.30 -13.70
CA ASN A 315 6.20 10.46 -13.95
C ASN A 315 4.72 10.06 -13.89
N TYR A 316 4.09 10.36 -12.74
CA TYR A 316 2.70 10.00 -12.47
C TYR A 316 1.68 10.63 -13.45
N LYS A 317 2.07 11.65 -14.23
CA LYS A 317 1.20 12.31 -15.22
C LYS A 317 1.17 11.61 -16.58
N SER A 318 2.22 10.86 -16.93
CA SER A 318 2.39 10.35 -18.30
C SER A 318 2.65 8.85 -18.37
N ASP A 319 3.17 8.25 -17.31
CA ASP A 319 3.58 6.84 -17.35
C ASP A 319 2.38 5.91 -17.47
N LEU A 320 2.51 4.90 -18.33
CA LEU A 320 1.47 3.93 -18.60
C LEU A 320 1.59 2.76 -17.60
N TYR A 321 0.48 2.12 -17.29
CA TYR A 321 0.47 0.79 -16.69
C TYR A 321 1.25 -0.18 -17.60
N ASN A 322 2.27 -0.81 -17.02
CA ASN A 322 3.22 -1.70 -17.71
C ASN A 322 4.14 -1.06 -18.78
N SER A 323 4.28 0.27 -18.87
CA SER A 323 5.36 0.84 -19.69
C SER A 323 6.70 0.69 -18.95
N TRP A 324 7.50 -0.28 -19.38
CA TRP A 324 8.81 -0.58 -18.81
C TRP A 324 9.89 -0.37 -19.89
N ASN A 325 10.87 0.50 -19.65
CA ASN A 325 12.16 0.38 -20.34
C ASN A 325 12.92 -0.76 -19.65
N ASN A 326 12.85 -1.96 -20.23
CA ASN A 326 13.07 -3.23 -19.52
C ASN A 326 14.30 -4.03 -20.01
N VAL A 327 15.20 -3.43 -20.80
CA VAL A 327 16.43 -4.12 -21.22
C VAL A 327 17.46 -4.11 -20.09
N SER A 328 17.60 -2.98 -19.40
CA SER A 328 18.53 -2.79 -18.28
C SER A 328 18.21 -3.68 -17.08
N MET A 329 16.92 -3.87 -16.74
CA MET A 329 16.51 -4.67 -15.59
C MET A 329 16.79 -6.18 -15.75
N GLY A 330 16.57 -6.71 -16.96
CA GLY A 330 16.94 -8.08 -17.30
C GLY A 330 18.46 -8.28 -17.20
N ALA A 331 19.23 -7.33 -17.74
CA ALA A 331 20.68 -7.31 -17.61
C ALA A 331 21.13 -7.22 -16.14
N ARG A 332 20.51 -6.38 -15.31
CA ARG A 332 20.83 -6.27 -13.88
C ARG A 332 20.57 -7.56 -13.12
N SER A 333 19.45 -8.22 -13.38
CA SER A 333 19.16 -9.52 -12.76
C SER A 333 20.23 -10.56 -13.12
N TRP A 334 20.72 -10.52 -14.35
CA TRP A 334 21.82 -11.37 -14.82
C TRP A 334 23.16 -11.02 -14.16
N PHE A 335 23.53 -9.74 -14.11
CA PHE A 335 24.79 -9.27 -13.52
C PHE A 335 24.79 -9.28 -11.99
N ALA A 336 23.64 -9.31 -11.34
CA ALA A 336 23.53 -9.37 -9.89
C ALA A 336 24.28 -10.60 -9.33
N GLY A 337 24.17 -11.76 -10.00
CA GLY A 337 24.95 -12.96 -9.64
C GLY A 337 26.46 -12.76 -9.79
N VAL A 338 26.91 -12.06 -10.83
CA VAL A 338 28.33 -11.72 -11.05
C VAL A 338 28.83 -10.77 -9.95
N TRP A 339 27.97 -9.90 -9.44
CA TRP A 339 28.30 -8.94 -8.38
C TRP A 339 28.01 -9.47 -6.98
N ASN A 340 27.71 -10.76 -6.85
CA ASN A 340 27.32 -11.41 -5.60
C ASN A 340 26.26 -10.60 -4.83
N MET A 341 25.24 -10.09 -5.53
CA MET A 341 24.11 -9.40 -4.93
C MET A 341 22.80 -9.98 -5.46
N LYS A 342 21.70 -9.70 -4.76
CA LYS A 342 20.36 -9.99 -5.26
C LYS A 342 19.75 -8.69 -5.79
N TYR A 343 19.30 -8.70 -7.04
CA TYR A 343 18.47 -7.63 -7.58
C TYR A 343 17.06 -8.19 -7.86
N LEU A 344 16.02 -7.50 -7.36
CA LEU A 344 14.64 -7.93 -7.56
C LEU A 344 13.73 -6.71 -7.74
N LYS A 345 12.95 -6.71 -8.83
CA LYS A 345 11.75 -5.89 -8.91
C LYS A 345 10.61 -6.64 -8.24
N LEU A 346 10.02 -6.05 -7.20
CA LEU A 346 8.87 -6.66 -6.54
C LEU A 346 7.63 -6.49 -7.40
N GLU A 347 6.99 -7.61 -7.73
CA GLU A 347 5.60 -7.64 -8.19
C GLU A 347 4.71 -7.99 -7.01
N PHE A 348 3.91 -7.03 -6.56
CA PHE A 348 2.99 -7.23 -5.44
C PHE A 348 1.92 -8.26 -5.81
N ASN A 349 1.89 -9.38 -5.08
CA ASN A 349 0.84 -10.37 -5.19
C ASN A 349 -0.39 -9.88 -4.43
N LYS A 350 -1.41 -9.46 -5.18
CA LYS A 350 -2.64 -8.85 -4.67
C LYS A 350 -3.68 -9.88 -4.21
N LYS A 351 -3.42 -11.18 -4.41
CA LYS A 351 -4.35 -12.24 -4.03
C LYS A 351 -4.46 -12.36 -2.50
N PRO A 352 -5.59 -12.88 -1.99
CA PRO A 352 -5.73 -13.26 -0.59
C PRO A 352 -4.54 -14.07 -0.07
N GLY A 353 -4.07 -13.76 1.13
CA GLY A 353 -2.99 -14.48 1.79
C GLY A 353 -2.75 -13.96 3.21
N ASP A 354 -1.91 -14.69 3.94
CA ASP A 354 -1.66 -14.50 5.39
C ASP A 354 -1.25 -13.06 5.76
N TRP A 355 -0.61 -12.33 4.84
CA TRP A 355 -0.20 -10.94 5.06
C TRP A 355 -1.36 -10.02 5.42
N ILE A 356 -2.58 -10.33 5.00
CA ILE A 356 -3.74 -9.48 5.23
C ILE A 356 -4.12 -9.50 6.72
N GLU A 357 -4.27 -10.68 7.32
CA GLU A 357 -4.61 -10.79 8.74
C GLU A 357 -3.47 -10.28 9.62
N VAL A 358 -2.22 -10.56 9.27
CA VAL A 358 -1.06 -10.01 9.98
C VAL A 358 -1.11 -8.47 9.97
N GLY A 359 -1.35 -7.86 8.81
CA GLY A 359 -1.47 -6.41 8.71
C GLY A 359 -2.64 -5.85 9.53
N ARG A 360 -3.81 -6.50 9.51
CA ARG A 360 -4.97 -6.12 10.33
C ARG A 360 -4.60 -6.13 11.82
N GLU A 361 -4.00 -7.21 12.30
CA GLU A 361 -3.66 -7.39 13.71
C GLU A 361 -2.61 -6.39 14.20
N MET A 362 -1.56 -6.15 13.42
CA MET A 362 -0.53 -5.17 13.76
C MET A 362 -1.10 -3.74 13.82
N LEU A 363 -2.03 -3.39 12.93
CA LEU A 363 -2.73 -2.11 12.96
C LEU A 363 -3.66 -1.98 14.16
N GLU A 364 -4.44 -3.02 14.47
CA GLU A 364 -5.36 -3.06 15.61
C GLU A 364 -4.62 -3.01 16.96
N ALA A 365 -3.43 -3.60 17.03
CA ALA A 365 -2.54 -3.53 18.17
C ALA A 365 -1.76 -2.21 18.29
N GLY A 366 -1.79 -1.36 17.25
CA GLY A 366 -1.02 -0.12 17.19
C GLY A 366 0.50 -0.31 17.03
N GLU A 367 0.95 -1.50 16.64
CA GLU A 367 2.37 -1.80 16.39
C GLU A 367 2.87 -1.08 15.13
N ILE A 368 1.98 -0.95 14.16
CA ILE A 368 2.18 -0.15 12.95
C ILE A 368 1.01 0.82 12.80
N THR A 369 1.28 1.94 12.15
CA THR A 369 0.28 2.96 11.85
C THR A 369 0.34 3.32 10.37
N ASN A 370 -0.80 3.75 9.85
CA ASN A 370 -0.89 4.28 8.51
C ASN A 370 -0.97 5.81 8.54
N VAL A 371 -0.23 6.47 7.67
CA VAL A 371 -0.17 7.93 7.64
C VAL A 371 -1.09 8.45 6.54
N ILE A 372 -2.12 9.19 6.94
CA ILE A 372 -2.98 9.93 6.02
C ILE A 372 -2.38 11.32 5.80
N ASP A 373 -1.99 11.62 4.57
CA ASP A 373 -1.49 12.95 4.19
C ASP A 373 -2.64 13.95 4.04
N SER A 374 -3.70 13.52 3.35
CA SER A 374 -4.84 14.38 3.04
C SER A 374 -6.10 13.57 2.76
N THR A 375 -7.23 14.18 3.07
CA THR A 375 -8.57 13.61 2.84
C THR A 375 -9.41 14.61 2.06
N TYR A 376 -10.14 14.11 1.07
CA TYR A 376 -10.99 14.89 0.17
C TYR A 376 -12.39 14.29 0.12
N ASP A 377 -13.40 15.10 -0.23
CA ASP A 377 -14.66 14.55 -0.73
C ASP A 377 -14.40 13.92 -2.13
N TRP A 378 -15.01 12.79 -2.46
CA TRP A 378 -14.81 12.18 -3.78
C TRP A 378 -15.21 13.07 -4.97
N LYS A 379 -16.06 14.09 -4.77
CA LYS A 379 -16.38 15.14 -5.75
C LYS A 379 -15.17 16.03 -6.05
N GLU A 380 -14.21 16.09 -5.15
CA GLU A 380 -12.94 16.83 -5.27
C GLU A 380 -11.82 15.96 -5.86
N TYR A 381 -12.17 14.90 -6.60
CA TYR A 381 -11.21 13.96 -7.19
C TYR A 381 -10.06 14.65 -7.93
N ALA A 382 -10.32 15.71 -8.69
CA ALA A 382 -9.28 16.43 -9.41
C ALA A 382 -8.21 17.04 -8.48
N ALA A 383 -8.59 17.51 -7.29
CA ALA A 383 -7.65 18.00 -6.28
C ALA A 383 -6.83 16.86 -5.65
N ALA A 384 -7.50 15.76 -5.29
CA ALA A 384 -6.85 14.56 -4.77
C ALA A 384 -5.83 13.99 -5.77
N LYS A 385 -6.22 13.88 -7.05
CA LYS A 385 -5.34 13.47 -8.17
C LYS A 385 -4.12 14.38 -8.28
N ARG A 386 -4.29 15.70 -8.29
CA ARG A 386 -3.16 16.66 -8.36
C ARG A 386 -2.19 16.48 -7.20
N LYS A 387 -2.68 16.20 -5.99
CA LYS A 387 -1.83 15.92 -4.82
C LYS A 387 -0.97 14.67 -5.03
N VAL A 388 -1.55 13.58 -5.54
CA VAL A 388 -0.78 12.37 -5.90
C VAL A 388 0.22 12.64 -7.02
N GLU A 389 -0.20 13.34 -8.08
CA GLU A 389 0.65 13.69 -9.23
C GLU A 389 1.83 14.59 -8.87
N SER A 390 1.74 15.34 -7.78
CA SER A 390 2.83 16.18 -7.31
C SER A 390 4.05 15.36 -6.87
N GLY A 391 3.87 14.10 -6.49
CA GLY A 391 4.93 13.28 -5.88
C GLY A 391 5.34 13.70 -4.47
N HIS A 392 4.66 14.68 -3.87
CA HIS A 392 4.96 15.25 -2.55
C HIS A 392 3.85 14.98 -1.52
N ALA A 393 3.18 13.83 -1.64
CA ALA A 393 2.28 13.35 -0.59
C ALA A 393 3.11 12.60 0.47
N HIS A 394 2.97 12.99 1.73
CA HIS A 394 3.65 12.36 2.87
C HIS A 394 2.74 11.32 3.52
N GLY A 395 2.42 10.26 2.77
CA GLY A 395 1.45 9.24 3.17
C GLY A 395 0.38 9.01 2.10
N LYS A 396 -0.83 8.70 2.55
CA LYS A 396 -1.97 8.31 1.69
C LYS A 396 -2.90 9.50 1.44
N VAL A 397 -3.36 9.62 0.20
CA VAL A 397 -4.40 10.56 -0.21
C VAL A 397 -5.72 9.80 -0.31
N VAL A 398 -6.72 10.22 0.46
CA VAL A 398 -7.97 9.46 0.64
C VAL A 398 -9.16 10.26 0.18
N LEU A 399 -10.13 9.60 -0.46
CA LEU A 399 -11.42 10.20 -0.80
C LEU A 399 -12.54 9.56 0.04
N LYS A 400 -13.34 10.40 0.67
CA LYS A 400 -14.59 10.04 1.34
C LYS A 400 -15.66 9.81 0.29
N VAL A 401 -16.24 8.61 0.31
CA VAL A 401 -17.27 8.21 -0.64
C VAL A 401 -18.64 8.55 -0.06
N GLU A 402 -19.41 9.33 -0.82
CA GLU A 402 -20.79 9.65 -0.48
C GLU A 402 -21.68 8.41 -0.64
N LEU A 403 -22.54 8.20 0.35
CA LEU A 403 -23.52 7.11 0.34
C LEU A 403 -24.71 7.49 -0.54
N PHE A 404 -25.34 6.47 -1.12
CA PHE A 404 -26.56 6.63 -1.90
C PHE A 404 -27.80 6.61 -1.00
#